data_AF-A0A9D7UDS4-F1
#
_entry.id   AF-A0A9D7UDS4-F1
#
_cell.length_a   1.000
_cell.length_b   1.000
_cell.length_c   1.000
_cell.angle_alpha   90.00
_cell.angle_beta   90.00
_cell.angle_gamma   90.00
#
_symmetry.space_group_name_H-M   'P 1'
#
loop_
_entity.id
_entity.type
_entity.pdbx_description
1 polymer ?
#
loop_
_entity_poly.entity_id
_entity_poly.type
_entity_poly.pdbx_seq_one_letter_code
_entity_poly.pdbx_strand_id
1 'polypeptide(L)'
;MIMNKSLITNLVSLSLIGISFVLVEPFKNSVLFMGLFAFSGALTNQIAIHMLFEKVPFLYGSGIIILRFESFKNSIKELMMSQFFNKKQLNDFFTKEEKKIDLTPIIDKTDFSPAYDALTKTVMESQFGSMLGMFGGESALEKMRQPFVDKLKASVVTIAQSDKFHDQIKLHLQDSSFSDDMLDSIEHVIDTRLQELTPLMVKEIVQTFMRQHLGWLVVWGGFFGGLIGLVSSIVI
;
A
#
# COMPACT_ATOMS: atom_id res chain seq x y z
N MET A 1 -12.89 13.50 20.27
CA MET A 1 -13.27 12.67 21.44
C MET A 1 -12.13 12.33 22.41
N ILE A 2 -10.83 12.52 22.10
CA ILE A 2 -9.74 12.37 23.10
C ILE A 2 -9.95 13.23 24.34
N MET A 3 -10.51 14.43 24.12
CA MET A 3 -10.76 15.41 25.15
C MET A 3 -11.63 14.87 26.29
N ASN A 4 -12.56 13.94 26.05
CA ASN A 4 -13.44 13.45 27.13
C ASN A 4 -12.70 12.58 28.14
N LYS A 5 -11.84 11.65 27.70
CA LYS A 5 -11.20 10.70 28.63
C LYS A 5 -10.13 11.37 29.49
N SER A 6 -9.26 12.19 28.87
CA SER A 6 -8.21 12.92 29.59
C SER A 6 -8.80 13.99 30.53
N LEU A 7 -9.85 14.70 30.09
CA LEU A 7 -10.49 15.72 30.90
C LEU A 7 -11.18 15.11 32.13
N ILE A 8 -11.85 13.95 31.99
CA ILE A 8 -12.43 13.24 33.13
C ILE A 8 -11.34 12.89 34.16
N THR A 9 -10.22 12.30 33.74
CA THR A 9 -9.13 11.96 34.68
C THR A 9 -8.60 13.20 35.39
N ASN A 10 -8.36 14.29 34.67
CA ASN A 10 -7.88 15.54 35.26
C ASN A 10 -8.89 16.14 36.24
N LEU A 11 -10.19 16.14 35.89
CA LEU A 11 -11.25 16.62 36.78
C LEU A 11 -11.36 15.76 38.04
N VAL A 12 -11.27 14.44 37.92
CA VAL A 12 -11.32 13.52 39.07
C VAL A 12 -10.11 13.78 39.98
N SER A 13 -8.90 13.88 39.43
CA SER A 13 -7.70 14.16 40.22
C SER A 13 -7.77 15.52 40.92
N LEU A 14 -8.23 16.57 40.22
CA LEU A 14 -8.43 17.91 40.81
C LEU A 14 -9.52 17.91 41.87
N SER A 15 -10.59 17.12 41.68
CA SER A 15 -11.65 16.97 42.68
C SER A 15 -11.12 16.28 43.94
N LEU A 16 -10.27 15.26 43.81
CA LEU A 16 -9.61 14.62 44.96
C LEU A 16 -8.74 15.62 45.72
N ILE A 17 -7.96 16.45 45.01
CA ILE A 17 -7.18 17.53 45.63
C ILE A 17 -8.11 18.50 46.38
N GLY A 18 -9.21 18.95 45.77
CA GLY A 18 -10.18 19.85 46.41
C GLY A 18 -10.83 19.25 47.66
N ILE A 19 -11.28 17.99 47.59
CA ILE A 19 -11.90 17.26 48.69
C ILE A 19 -10.93 17.09 49.87
N SER A 20 -9.64 16.92 49.60
CA SER A 20 -8.62 16.78 50.66
C SER A 20 -8.58 17.97 51.63
N PHE A 21 -8.91 19.18 51.18
CA PHE A 21 -8.92 20.37 52.05
C PHE A 21 -10.13 20.44 53.00
N VAL A 22 -11.19 19.68 52.72
CA VAL A 22 -12.40 19.61 53.55
C VAL A 22 -12.34 18.42 54.53
N LEU A 23 -11.52 17.41 54.24
CA LEU A 23 -11.36 16.23 55.09
C LEU A 23 -10.52 16.52 56.34
N VAL A 24 -10.88 15.84 57.43
CA VAL A 24 -10.16 15.88 58.72
C VAL A 24 -9.12 14.76 58.77
N GLU A 25 -8.06 14.93 59.57
CA GLU A 25 -7.08 13.87 59.86
C GLU A 25 -7.78 12.59 60.35
N PRO A 26 -7.34 11.37 59.92
CA PRO A 26 -6.08 11.05 59.25
C PRO A 26 -6.14 10.99 57.70
N PHE A 27 -7.32 11.12 57.09
CA PHE A 27 -7.51 10.85 55.66
C PHE A 27 -7.07 12.00 54.74
N LYS A 28 -6.86 13.19 55.30
CA LYS A 28 -6.47 14.40 54.57
C LYS A 28 -5.22 14.18 53.71
N ASN A 29 -4.14 13.70 54.31
CA ASN A 29 -2.85 13.55 53.62
C ASN A 29 -2.89 12.46 52.54
N SER A 30 -3.60 11.35 52.79
CA SER A 30 -3.77 10.29 51.80
C SER A 30 -4.53 10.74 50.55
N VAL A 31 -5.64 11.46 50.74
CA VAL A 31 -6.44 11.96 49.60
C VAL A 31 -5.71 13.08 48.85
N LEU A 32 -4.95 13.93 49.55
CA LEU A 32 -4.13 14.97 48.93
C LEU A 32 -3.02 14.37 48.06
N PHE A 33 -2.22 13.44 48.59
CA PHE A 33 -1.15 12.79 47.82
C PHE A 33 -1.70 11.96 46.67
N MET A 34 -2.81 11.23 46.88
CA MET A 34 -3.51 10.53 45.81
C MET A 34 -3.89 11.49 44.68
N GLY A 35 -4.53 12.62 45.00
CA GLY A 35 -4.96 13.60 44.02
C GLY A 35 -3.79 14.26 43.28
N LEU A 36 -2.74 14.67 44.00
CA LEU A 36 -1.56 15.32 43.42
C LEU A 36 -0.78 14.41 42.48
N PHE A 37 -0.52 13.16 42.88
CA PHE A 37 0.20 12.22 42.04
C PHE A 37 -0.66 11.75 40.86
N ALA A 38 -1.97 11.54 41.07
CA ALA A 38 -2.90 11.26 39.96
C ALA A 38 -2.94 12.40 38.94
N PHE A 39 -2.98 13.65 39.40
CA PHE A 39 -2.97 14.82 38.52
C PHE A 39 -1.64 14.94 37.76
N SER A 40 -0.51 14.81 38.46
CA SER A 40 0.82 14.85 37.85
C SER A 40 1.02 13.76 36.80
N GLY A 41 0.62 12.52 37.09
CA GLY A 41 0.69 11.39 36.16
C GLY A 41 -0.17 11.59 34.92
N ALA A 42 -1.41 12.05 35.10
CA ALA A 42 -2.32 12.36 33.99
C ALA A 42 -1.77 13.52 33.12
N LEU A 43 -1.32 14.61 33.75
CA LEU A 43 -0.79 15.78 33.06
C LEU A 43 0.48 15.45 32.25
N THR A 44 1.42 14.72 32.85
CA THR A 44 2.67 14.32 32.18
C THR A 44 2.36 13.47 30.94
N ASN A 45 1.43 12.53 31.05
CA ASN A 45 1.01 11.70 29.91
C ASN A 45 0.25 12.50 28.85
N GLN A 46 -0.55 13.48 29.23
CA GLN A 46 -1.20 14.39 28.28
C GLN A 46 -0.17 15.21 27.49
N ILE A 47 0.84 15.75 28.17
CA ILE A 47 1.95 16.48 27.52
C ILE A 47 2.73 15.54 26.61
N ALA A 48 3.03 14.31 27.05
CA ALA A 48 3.73 13.31 26.26
C ALA A 48 2.99 12.99 24.95
N ILE A 49 1.66 12.80 25.02
CA ILE A 49 0.83 12.59 23.82
C ILE A 49 0.88 13.80 22.90
N HIS A 50 0.79 15.02 23.44
CA HIS A 50 0.83 16.24 22.66
C HIS A 50 2.19 16.40 21.95
N MET A 51 3.29 16.19 22.67
CA MET A 51 4.65 16.31 22.11
C MET A 51 4.99 15.23 21.09
N LEU A 52 4.25 14.10 20.99
CA LEU A 52 4.46 13.17 19.89
C LEU A 52 4.13 13.82 18.53
N PHE A 53 3.11 14.67 18.49
CA PHE A 53 2.57 15.25 17.26
C PHE A 53 2.96 16.71 17.02
N GLU A 54 3.20 17.47 18.08
CA GLU A 54 3.54 18.89 18.01
C GLU A 54 4.94 19.14 18.59
N LYS A 55 5.65 20.10 17.99
CA LYS A 55 6.92 20.57 18.53
C LYS A 55 6.65 21.52 19.68
N VAL A 56 7.13 21.18 20.87
CA VAL A 56 6.98 21.98 22.08
C VAL A 56 8.33 22.61 22.43
N PRO A 57 8.42 23.93 22.62
CA PRO A 57 9.68 24.57 23.00
C PRO A 57 10.19 23.98 24.33
N PHE A 58 11.51 23.83 24.45
CA PHE A 58 12.22 23.27 25.62
C PHE A 58 12.05 21.77 25.90
N LEU A 59 11.16 21.05 25.19
CA LEU A 59 11.04 19.59 25.33
C LEU A 59 11.75 18.85 24.20
N TYR A 60 12.89 18.23 24.52
CA TYR A 60 13.63 17.37 23.60
C TYR A 60 12.77 16.17 23.18
N GLY A 61 12.83 15.80 21.90
CA GLY A 61 12.03 14.71 21.34
C GLY A 61 10.58 15.09 21.01
N SER A 62 10.19 16.36 21.14
CA SER A 62 8.88 16.83 20.68
C SER A 62 8.78 16.88 19.15
N GLY A 63 7.59 16.64 18.61
CA GLY A 63 7.31 16.53 17.19
C GLY A 63 7.92 15.29 16.52
N ILE A 64 8.15 14.20 17.26
CA ILE A 64 8.91 13.03 16.75
C ILE A 64 8.37 12.46 15.44
N ILE A 65 7.04 12.47 15.23
CA ILE A 65 6.41 11.95 14.01
C ILE A 65 6.82 12.77 12.77
N ILE A 66 6.84 14.11 12.90
CA ILE A 66 7.28 15.01 11.84
C ILE A 66 8.80 14.89 11.65
N LEU A 67 9.56 14.80 12.75
CA LEU A 67 11.03 14.71 12.71
C LEU A 67 11.53 13.43 12.06
N ARG A 68 10.80 12.32 12.18
CA ARG A 68 11.15 11.02 11.58
C ARG A 68 10.39 10.73 10.29
N PHE A 69 9.90 11.76 9.59
CA PHE A 69 9.14 11.62 8.36
C PHE A 69 9.81 10.73 7.30
N GLU A 70 11.11 10.88 7.06
CA GLU A 70 11.83 10.03 6.09
C GLU A 70 11.88 8.56 6.53
N SER A 71 12.01 8.30 7.84
CA SER A 71 11.93 6.94 8.36
C SER A 71 10.56 6.33 8.11
N PHE A 72 9.48 7.12 8.26
CA PHE A 72 8.12 6.67 7.96
C PHE A 72 7.96 6.32 6.47
N LYS A 73 8.45 7.17 5.55
CA LYS A 73 8.43 6.87 4.12
C LYS A 73 9.12 5.56 3.80
N ASN A 74 10.32 5.34 4.35
CA ASN A 74 11.08 4.11 4.12
C ASN A 74 10.34 2.88 4.67
N SER A 75 9.76 2.98 5.87
CA SER A 75 8.97 1.88 6.43
C SER A 75 7.72 1.57 5.61
N ILE A 76 7.05 2.57 5.04
CA ILE A 76 5.91 2.34 4.13
C ILE A 76 6.39 1.64 2.86
N LYS A 77 7.50 2.10 2.25
CA LYS A 77 8.11 1.47 1.07
C LYS A 77 8.39 -0.01 1.34
N GLU A 78 9.11 -0.27 2.42
CA GLU A 78 9.50 -1.63 2.82
C GLU A 78 8.26 -2.51 3.06
N LEU A 79 7.24 -2.00 3.74
CA LEU A 79 5.98 -2.71 3.94
C LEU A 79 5.29 -3.03 2.61
N MET A 80 5.21 -2.06 1.69
CA MET A 80 4.60 -2.25 0.37
C MET A 80 5.34 -3.31 -0.45
N MET A 81 6.66 -3.18 -0.58
CA MET A 81 7.47 -4.11 -1.38
C MET A 81 7.54 -5.50 -0.73
N SER A 82 7.76 -5.59 0.58
CA SER A 82 7.91 -6.90 1.24
C SER A 82 6.59 -7.66 1.35
N GLN A 83 5.47 -6.98 1.64
CA GLN A 83 4.20 -7.65 1.93
C GLN A 83 3.27 -7.77 0.72
N PHE A 84 3.25 -6.77 -0.17
CA PHE A 84 2.30 -6.70 -1.27
C PHE A 84 2.94 -6.98 -2.63
N PHE A 85 4.10 -6.39 -2.90
CA PHE A 85 4.78 -6.44 -4.20
C PHE A 85 6.11 -7.17 -4.11
N ASN A 86 6.06 -8.47 -3.84
CA ASN A 86 7.23 -9.33 -3.91
C ASN A 86 7.03 -10.41 -4.98
N LYS A 87 8.13 -11.11 -5.34
CA LYS A 87 8.15 -12.10 -6.41
C LYS A 87 7.08 -13.20 -6.24
N LYS A 88 6.81 -13.64 -5.01
CA LYS A 88 5.82 -14.69 -4.76
C LYS A 88 4.41 -14.21 -5.11
N GLN A 89 4.00 -13.06 -4.60
CA GLN A 89 2.70 -12.47 -4.87
C GLN A 89 2.51 -12.18 -6.36
N LEU A 90 3.56 -11.73 -7.03
CA LEU A 90 3.52 -11.45 -8.47
C LEU A 90 3.37 -12.73 -9.31
N ASN A 91 4.12 -13.78 -8.99
CA ASN A 91 3.99 -15.09 -9.64
C ASN A 91 2.60 -15.71 -9.42
N ASP A 92 2.07 -15.59 -8.20
CA ASP A 92 0.72 -16.05 -7.85
C ASP A 92 -0.35 -15.26 -8.65
N PHE A 93 -0.13 -13.98 -8.90
CA PHE A 93 -0.99 -13.13 -9.73
C PHE A 93 -0.99 -13.60 -11.19
N PHE A 94 0.19 -13.76 -11.81
CA PHE A 94 0.27 -14.20 -13.21
C PHE A 94 -0.37 -15.57 -13.43
N THR A 95 -0.15 -16.50 -12.51
CA THR A 95 -0.74 -17.85 -12.59
C THR A 95 -2.29 -17.81 -12.57
N LYS A 96 -2.89 -16.80 -11.95
CA LYS A 96 -4.35 -16.62 -11.92
C LYS A 96 -4.88 -15.91 -13.16
N GLU A 97 -4.18 -14.89 -13.63
CA GLU A 97 -4.63 -14.07 -14.77
C GLU A 97 -4.34 -14.71 -16.13
N GLU A 98 -3.33 -15.59 -16.25
CA GLU A 98 -3.02 -16.34 -17.47
C GLU A 98 -4.26 -17.05 -18.03
N LYS A 99 -5.06 -17.69 -17.18
CA LYS A 99 -6.27 -18.42 -17.57
C LYS A 99 -7.37 -17.54 -18.19
N LYS A 100 -7.18 -16.22 -18.18
CA LYS A 100 -8.14 -15.24 -18.70
C LYS A 100 -7.61 -14.49 -19.93
N ILE A 101 -6.40 -14.77 -20.40
CA ILE A 101 -5.82 -14.08 -21.55
C ILE A 101 -6.49 -14.62 -22.82
N ASP A 102 -7.49 -13.90 -23.33
CA ASP A 102 -8.07 -14.14 -24.64
C ASP A 102 -7.49 -13.13 -25.65
N LEU A 103 -6.68 -13.63 -26.58
CA LEU A 103 -6.08 -12.81 -27.64
C LEU A 103 -6.98 -12.66 -28.87
N THR A 104 -8.11 -13.38 -28.93
CA THR A 104 -9.04 -13.35 -30.06
C THR A 104 -9.44 -11.92 -30.45
N PRO A 105 -9.79 -11.02 -29.51
CA PRO A 105 -10.18 -9.64 -29.85
C PRO A 105 -9.05 -8.80 -30.48
N ILE A 106 -7.79 -9.10 -30.14
CA ILE A 106 -6.61 -8.40 -30.66
C ILE A 106 -6.31 -8.92 -32.07
N ILE A 107 -6.31 -10.25 -32.24
CA ILE A 107 -6.15 -10.90 -33.54
C ILE A 107 -7.26 -10.44 -34.49
N ASP A 108 -8.46 -10.25 -33.97
CA ASP A 108 -9.60 -9.83 -34.78
C ASP A 108 -9.47 -8.42 -35.37
N LYS A 109 -8.75 -7.54 -34.69
CA LYS A 109 -8.49 -6.16 -35.13
C LYS A 109 -7.16 -6.00 -35.86
N THR A 110 -6.37 -7.07 -35.96
CA THR A 110 -5.05 -7.03 -36.61
C THR A 110 -5.21 -7.12 -38.12
N ASP A 111 -4.49 -6.26 -38.86
CA ASP A 111 -4.44 -6.32 -40.32
C ASP A 111 -3.43 -7.37 -40.79
N PHE A 112 -3.91 -8.39 -41.49
CA PHE A 112 -3.11 -9.48 -42.06
C PHE A 112 -2.78 -9.27 -43.55
N SER A 113 -3.18 -8.15 -44.15
CA SER A 113 -2.86 -7.82 -45.54
C SER A 113 -1.36 -7.89 -45.85
N PRO A 114 -0.44 -7.40 -44.97
CA PRO A 114 0.99 -7.50 -45.22
C PRO A 114 1.51 -8.94 -45.34
N ALA A 115 0.92 -9.89 -44.60
CA ALA A 115 1.30 -11.30 -44.67
C ALA A 115 0.87 -11.93 -46.00
N TYR A 116 -0.30 -11.55 -46.51
CA TYR A 116 -0.75 -11.95 -47.84
C TYR A 116 0.14 -11.37 -48.94
N ASP A 117 0.48 -10.08 -48.86
CA ASP A 117 1.33 -9.41 -49.86
C ASP A 117 2.72 -10.05 -49.91
N ALA A 118 3.31 -10.34 -48.73
CA ALA A 118 4.59 -11.04 -48.63
C ALA A 118 4.53 -12.45 -49.25
N LEU A 119 3.47 -13.21 -48.97
CA LEU A 119 3.27 -14.54 -49.56
C LEU A 119 3.12 -14.45 -51.08
N THR A 120 2.28 -13.53 -51.57
CA THR A 120 2.03 -13.32 -52.99
C THR A 120 3.32 -13.00 -53.73
N LYS A 121 4.11 -12.06 -53.19
CA LYS A 121 5.43 -11.71 -53.73
C LYS A 121 6.36 -12.92 -53.78
N THR A 122 6.45 -13.68 -52.69
CA THR A 122 7.29 -14.89 -52.62
C THR A 122 6.88 -15.94 -53.67
N VAL A 123 5.58 -16.13 -53.87
CA VAL A 123 5.06 -17.07 -54.88
C VAL A 123 5.40 -16.59 -56.30
N MET A 124 5.23 -15.29 -56.57
CA MET A 124 5.52 -14.69 -57.87
C MET A 124 7.02 -14.71 -58.21
N GLU A 125 7.90 -14.59 -57.22
CA GLU A 125 9.36 -14.71 -57.38
C GLU A 125 9.84 -16.16 -57.51
N SER A 126 9.01 -17.15 -57.16
CA SER A 126 9.35 -18.56 -57.22
C SER A 126 9.15 -19.18 -58.61
N GLN A 127 9.59 -20.43 -58.79
CA GLN A 127 9.33 -21.22 -60.01
C GLN A 127 7.83 -21.36 -60.33
N PHE A 128 6.95 -21.26 -59.32
CA PHE A 128 5.50 -21.27 -59.50
C PHE A 128 4.98 -19.96 -60.09
N GLY A 129 5.65 -18.83 -59.88
CA GLY A 129 5.26 -17.53 -60.43
C GLY A 129 5.28 -17.50 -61.96
N SER A 130 6.32 -18.08 -62.56
CA SER A 130 6.43 -18.26 -64.02
C SER A 130 5.28 -19.07 -64.61
N MET A 131 4.81 -20.10 -63.88
CA MET A 131 3.66 -20.91 -64.28
C MET A 131 2.34 -20.16 -64.08
N LEU A 132 2.18 -19.43 -62.98
CA LEU A 132 1.04 -18.57 -62.68
C LEU A 132 0.87 -17.43 -63.70
N GLY A 133 1.97 -16.93 -64.26
CA GLY A 133 1.95 -15.94 -65.34
C GLY A 133 1.11 -16.38 -66.55
N MET A 134 1.06 -17.68 -66.85
CA MET A 134 0.21 -18.22 -67.92
C MET A 134 -1.29 -18.25 -67.58
N PHE A 135 -1.65 -18.16 -66.29
CA PHE A 135 -3.02 -18.22 -65.78
C PHE A 135 -3.52 -16.88 -65.18
N GLY A 136 -2.86 -15.76 -65.52
CA GLY A 136 -3.28 -14.41 -65.09
C GLY A 136 -2.45 -13.80 -63.96
N GLY A 137 -1.36 -14.46 -63.54
CA GLY A 137 -0.33 -13.90 -62.65
C GLY A 137 -0.87 -13.42 -61.30
N GLU A 138 -0.36 -12.28 -60.84
CA GLU A 138 -0.71 -11.67 -59.56
C GLU A 138 -2.21 -11.36 -59.42
N SER A 139 -2.87 -10.94 -60.52
CA SER A 139 -4.30 -10.65 -60.54
C SER A 139 -5.17 -11.90 -60.29
N ALA A 140 -4.66 -13.09 -60.58
CA ALA A 140 -5.34 -14.35 -60.25
C ALA A 140 -5.28 -14.63 -58.73
N LEU A 141 -4.17 -14.28 -58.09
CA LEU A 141 -3.99 -14.42 -56.65
C LEU A 141 -4.87 -13.44 -55.88
N GLU A 142 -5.02 -12.21 -56.37
CA GLU A 142 -5.77 -11.13 -55.69
C GLU A 142 -7.22 -11.53 -55.30
N LYS A 143 -7.88 -12.39 -56.09
CA LYS A 143 -9.21 -12.94 -55.77
C LYS A 143 -9.23 -13.79 -54.49
N MET A 144 -8.07 -14.31 -54.09
CA MET A 144 -7.85 -15.14 -52.91
C MET A 144 -7.37 -14.35 -51.69
N ARG A 145 -7.19 -13.02 -51.79
CA ARG A 145 -6.75 -12.17 -50.68
C ARG A 145 -7.61 -12.35 -49.44
N GLN A 146 -8.91 -12.07 -49.55
CA GLN A 146 -9.82 -12.15 -48.40
C GLN A 146 -9.94 -13.59 -47.84
N PRO A 147 -10.16 -14.64 -48.67
CA PRO A 147 -10.16 -16.02 -48.18
C PRO A 147 -8.86 -16.43 -47.47
N PHE A 148 -7.71 -15.95 -47.92
CA PHE A 148 -6.43 -16.21 -47.27
C PHE A 148 -6.35 -15.50 -45.92
N VAL A 149 -6.66 -14.20 -45.88
CA VAL A 149 -6.65 -13.40 -44.65
C VAL A 149 -7.55 -14.02 -43.59
N ASP A 150 -8.77 -14.42 -43.97
CA ASP A 150 -9.73 -15.04 -43.05
C ASP A 150 -9.21 -16.39 -42.51
N LYS A 151 -8.63 -17.24 -43.37
CA LYS A 151 -8.05 -18.52 -42.95
C LYS A 151 -6.81 -18.35 -42.10
N LEU A 152 -5.95 -17.39 -42.43
CA LEU A 152 -4.75 -17.09 -41.65
C LEU A 152 -5.14 -16.61 -40.26
N LYS A 153 -6.09 -15.68 -40.18
CA LYS A 153 -6.65 -15.19 -38.92
C LYS A 153 -7.20 -16.33 -38.06
N ALA A 154 -8.05 -17.19 -38.63
CA ALA A 154 -8.59 -18.35 -37.92
C ALA A 154 -7.48 -19.31 -37.43
N SER A 155 -6.43 -19.48 -38.23
CA SER A 155 -5.27 -20.31 -37.85
C SER A 155 -4.49 -19.68 -36.70
N VAL A 156 -4.27 -18.36 -36.72
CA VAL A 156 -3.59 -17.64 -35.64
C VAL A 156 -4.42 -17.65 -34.35
N VAL A 157 -5.74 -17.52 -34.42
CA VAL A 157 -6.64 -17.70 -33.26
C VAL A 157 -6.49 -19.11 -32.69
N THR A 158 -6.49 -20.15 -33.54
CA THR A 158 -6.32 -21.54 -33.11
C THR A 158 -4.96 -21.75 -32.41
N ILE A 159 -3.89 -21.14 -32.93
CA ILE A 159 -2.56 -21.19 -32.31
C ILE A 159 -2.57 -20.47 -30.96
N ALA A 160 -3.13 -19.26 -30.90
CA ALA A 160 -3.18 -18.45 -29.68
C ALA A 160 -4.00 -19.11 -28.56
N GLN A 161 -5.02 -19.90 -28.90
CA GLN A 161 -5.83 -20.68 -27.96
C GLN A 161 -5.23 -22.05 -27.62
N SER A 162 -4.12 -22.44 -28.24
CA SER A 162 -3.51 -23.73 -28.00
C SER A 162 -2.78 -23.78 -26.65
N ASP A 163 -2.85 -24.93 -25.98
CA ASP A 163 -2.16 -25.14 -24.70
C ASP A 163 -0.65 -24.86 -24.80
N LYS A 164 -0.02 -25.20 -25.92
CA LYS A 164 1.40 -24.92 -26.17
C LYS A 164 1.71 -23.43 -26.14
N PHE A 165 0.84 -22.59 -26.69
CA PHE A 165 1.04 -21.15 -26.69
C PHE A 165 0.81 -20.55 -25.30
N HIS A 166 -0.22 -21.01 -24.58
CA HIS A 166 -0.43 -20.64 -23.18
C HIS A 166 0.76 -21.03 -22.30
N ASP A 167 1.30 -22.24 -22.45
CA ASP A 167 2.49 -22.70 -21.73
C ASP A 167 3.71 -21.79 -21.99
N GLN A 168 3.90 -21.31 -23.23
CA GLN A 168 4.98 -20.36 -23.54
C GLN A 168 4.76 -19.00 -22.89
N ILE A 169 3.52 -18.48 -22.91
CA ILE A 169 3.17 -17.23 -22.20
C ILE A 169 3.45 -17.39 -20.71
N LYS A 170 3.05 -18.51 -20.11
CA LYS A 170 3.28 -18.79 -18.70
C LYS A 170 4.76 -18.76 -18.35
N LEU A 171 5.59 -19.47 -19.13
CA LEU A 171 7.03 -19.49 -18.90
C LEU A 171 7.63 -18.08 -18.99
N HIS A 172 7.14 -17.25 -19.91
CA HIS A 172 7.63 -15.88 -20.04
C HIS A 172 7.16 -14.96 -18.92
N LEU A 173 5.89 -15.05 -18.49
CA LEU A 173 5.36 -14.25 -17.37
C LEU A 173 5.97 -14.64 -16.03
N GLN A 174 6.32 -15.92 -15.86
CA GLN A 174 7.00 -16.44 -14.67
C GLN A 174 8.52 -16.32 -14.76
N ASP A 175 9.04 -15.76 -15.86
CA ASP A 175 10.47 -15.51 -15.98
C ASP A 175 10.91 -14.50 -14.92
N SER A 176 12.08 -14.77 -14.32
CA SER A 176 12.61 -13.92 -13.26
C SER A 176 12.95 -12.52 -13.75
N SER A 177 13.41 -12.36 -14.99
CA SER A 177 13.77 -11.04 -15.53
C SER A 177 12.54 -10.16 -15.65
N PHE A 178 11.45 -10.69 -16.22
CA PHE A 178 10.20 -9.93 -16.38
C PHE A 178 9.58 -9.54 -15.03
N SER A 179 9.59 -10.47 -14.07
CA SER A 179 9.11 -10.19 -12.72
C SER A 179 9.94 -9.11 -12.03
N ASP A 180 11.26 -9.12 -12.20
CA ASP A 180 12.15 -8.13 -11.61
C ASP A 180 11.94 -6.74 -12.24
N ASP A 181 11.85 -6.66 -13.57
CA ASP A 181 11.55 -5.40 -14.27
C ASP A 181 10.19 -4.79 -13.84
N MET A 182 9.18 -5.62 -13.60
CA MET A 182 7.88 -5.17 -13.12
C MET A 182 7.93 -4.70 -11.66
N LEU A 183 8.68 -5.40 -10.79
CA LEU A 183 8.89 -4.99 -9.41
C LEU A 183 9.63 -3.64 -9.35
N ASP A 184 10.66 -3.45 -10.17
CA ASP A 184 11.38 -2.18 -10.27
C ASP A 184 10.48 -1.05 -10.74
N SER A 185 9.61 -1.33 -11.73
CA SER A 185 8.62 -0.36 -12.22
C SER A 185 7.62 0.03 -11.11
N ILE A 186 7.12 -0.95 -10.35
CA ILE A 186 6.22 -0.71 -9.21
C ILE A 186 6.94 0.08 -8.12
N GLU A 187 8.19 -0.27 -7.80
CA GLU A 187 9.01 0.45 -6.82
C GLU A 187 9.16 1.91 -7.21
N HIS A 188 9.43 2.20 -8.47
CA HIS A 188 9.55 3.58 -8.97
C HIS A 188 8.23 4.37 -8.84
N VAL A 189 7.09 3.72 -9.11
CA VAL A 189 5.77 4.35 -8.91
C VAL A 189 5.52 4.64 -7.43
N ILE A 190 5.86 3.69 -6.54
CA ILE A 190 5.74 3.87 -5.10
C ILE A 190 6.63 5.00 -4.62
N ASP A 191 7.89 5.04 -5.05
CA ASP A 191 8.85 6.09 -4.68
C ASP A 191 8.33 7.47 -5.08
N THR A 192 7.80 7.60 -6.30
CA THR A 192 7.20 8.85 -6.77
C THR A 192 6.05 9.28 -5.87
N ARG A 193 5.15 8.36 -5.51
CA ARG A 193 4.04 8.64 -4.58
C ARG A 193 4.49 8.97 -3.16
N LEU A 194 5.54 8.31 -2.67
CA LEU A 194 6.10 8.60 -1.35
C LEU A 194 6.78 9.97 -1.30
N GLN A 195 7.33 10.45 -2.42
CA GLN A 195 7.89 11.80 -2.51
C GLN A 195 6.83 12.90 -2.45
N GLU A 196 5.60 12.62 -2.91
CA GLU A 196 4.46 13.54 -2.79
C GLU A 196 3.91 13.64 -1.36
N LEU A 197 4.26 12.70 -0.47
CA LEU A 197 3.85 12.77 0.92
C LEU A 197 4.47 13.97 1.61
N THR A 198 3.68 14.61 2.46
CA THR A 198 4.15 15.68 3.35
C THR A 198 4.18 15.20 4.79
N PRO A 199 5.02 15.81 5.66
CA PRO A 199 5.02 15.48 7.08
C PRO A 199 3.65 15.68 7.76
N LEU A 200 2.85 16.63 7.25
CA LEU A 200 1.50 16.88 7.77
C LEU A 200 0.56 15.70 7.48
N MET A 201 0.60 15.15 6.26
CA MET A 201 -0.21 13.99 5.89
C MET A 201 0.12 12.77 6.76
N VAL A 202 1.41 12.49 6.98
CA VAL A 202 1.84 11.38 7.85
C VAL A 202 1.38 11.60 9.29
N LYS A 203 1.52 12.84 9.81
CA LYS A 203 1.00 13.21 11.12
C LYS A 203 -0.51 12.93 11.21
N GLU A 204 -1.30 13.35 10.23
CA GLU A 204 -2.75 13.14 10.21
C GLU A 204 -3.13 11.65 10.18
N ILE A 205 -2.44 10.84 9.37
CA ILE A 205 -2.65 9.39 9.29
C ILE A 205 -2.37 8.74 10.64
N VAL A 206 -1.17 8.95 11.20
CA VAL A 206 -0.76 8.36 12.49
C VAL A 206 -1.65 8.86 13.60
N GLN A 207 -1.98 10.14 13.61
CA GLN A 207 -2.85 10.72 14.62
C GLN A 207 -4.24 10.09 14.53
N THR A 208 -4.85 10.00 13.36
CA THR A 208 -6.18 9.38 13.19
C THR A 208 -6.21 7.94 13.72
N PHE A 209 -5.18 7.16 13.42
CA PHE A 209 -5.05 5.79 13.93
C PHE A 209 -4.86 5.73 15.47
N MET A 210 -3.96 6.54 16.01
CA MET A 210 -3.55 6.47 17.41
C MET A 210 -4.51 7.18 18.39
N ARG A 211 -5.25 8.20 17.93
CA ARG A 211 -6.11 9.06 18.78
C ARG A 211 -7.12 8.25 19.60
N GLN A 212 -7.60 7.12 19.10
CA GLN A 212 -8.58 6.28 19.80
C GLN A 212 -7.99 5.60 21.04
N HIS A 213 -6.69 5.29 21.03
CA HIS A 213 -6.03 4.49 22.06
C HIS A 213 -5.21 5.34 23.03
N LEU A 214 -4.58 6.42 22.57
CA LEU A 214 -3.70 7.25 23.41
C LEU A 214 -4.41 7.88 24.61
N GLY A 215 -5.72 8.15 24.53
CA GLY A 215 -6.48 8.69 25.66
C GLY A 215 -6.47 7.80 26.90
N TRP A 216 -6.30 6.48 26.74
CA TRP A 216 -6.18 5.54 27.87
C TRP A 216 -4.89 5.72 28.66
N LEU A 217 -3.81 6.15 28.00
CA LEU A 217 -2.52 6.37 28.63
C LEU A 217 -2.63 7.47 29.71
N VAL A 218 -3.45 8.50 29.48
CA VAL A 218 -3.75 9.53 30.50
C VAL A 218 -4.54 8.96 31.68
N VAL A 219 -5.56 8.14 31.42
CA VAL A 219 -6.38 7.49 32.46
C VAL A 219 -5.51 6.62 33.37
N TRP A 220 -4.66 5.78 32.77
CA TRP A 220 -3.74 4.93 33.52
C TRP A 220 -2.68 5.74 34.26
N GLY A 221 -2.15 6.82 33.66
CA GLY A 221 -1.25 7.74 34.33
C GLY A 221 -1.87 8.33 35.60
N GLY A 222 -3.15 8.72 35.54
CA GLY A 222 -3.89 9.19 36.72
C GLY A 222 -4.16 8.08 37.74
N PHE A 223 -4.58 6.90 37.30
CA PHE A 223 -4.87 5.77 38.19
C PHE A 223 -3.62 5.31 38.95
N PHE A 224 -2.51 5.04 38.25
CA PHE A 224 -1.27 4.61 38.88
C PHE A 224 -0.62 5.73 39.69
N GLY A 225 -0.69 6.98 39.23
CA GLY A 225 -0.29 8.13 40.02
C GLY A 225 -1.04 8.18 41.35
N GLY A 226 -2.37 8.02 41.33
CA GLY A 226 -3.18 7.99 42.54
C GLY A 226 -2.80 6.85 43.50
N LEU A 227 -2.58 5.65 42.96
CA LEU A 227 -2.14 4.49 43.76
C LEU A 227 -0.78 4.77 44.43
N ILE A 228 0.19 5.29 43.68
CA ILE A 228 1.50 5.68 44.22
C ILE A 228 1.34 6.75 45.30
N GLY A 229 0.49 7.75 45.07
CA GLY A 229 0.19 8.79 46.05
C GLY A 229 -0.39 8.25 47.36
N LEU A 230 -1.33 7.30 47.28
CA LEU A 230 -1.88 6.62 48.44
C LEU A 230 -0.80 5.84 49.21
N VAL A 231 0.00 5.03 48.53
CA VAL A 231 1.08 4.29 49.17
C VAL A 231 2.09 5.24 49.83
N SER A 232 2.44 6.32 49.14
CA SER A 232 3.39 7.33 49.64
C SER A 232 2.87 7.98 50.92
N SER A 233 1.57 8.23 51.03
CA SER A 233 0.96 8.82 52.23
C SER A 233 0.96 7.93 53.48
N ILE A 234 1.16 6.63 53.30
CA ILE A 234 1.23 5.67 54.42
C ILE A 234 2.69 5.50 54.87
N VAL A 235 3.64 5.69 53.95
CA VAL A 235 5.08 5.50 54.17
C VAL A 235 5.77 6.77 54.67
N ILE A 236 5.29 7.94 54.24
CA ILE A 236 5.82 9.28 54.54
C ILE A 236 4.90 9.95 55.55
#